data_AF-A0A2G4GM93-F1
#
_entry.id   AF-A0A2G4GM93-F1
#
_cell.length_a   1.000
_cell.length_b   1.000
_cell.length_c   1.000
_cell.angle_alpha   90.00
_cell.angle_beta   90.00
_cell.angle_gamma   90.00
#
_symmetry.space_group_name_H-M   'P 1'
#
loop_
_entity.id
_entity.type
_entity.pdbx_description
1 polymer ?
#
loop_
_entity_poly.entity_id
_entity_poly.type
_entity_poly.pdbx_seq_one_letter_code
_entity_poly.pdbx_strand_id
1 'polypeptide(L)'
;MATHLTFPELLATAEKLFGRNNYVRFAIAENRFADAIFDDETIWITNNEGFGIALGTKAGSLTEWQRFTLPRTAQPPEGSLIRGTWNFYAAALLPTRVSTTAITPLPDELIANFLALHSPDASVAPGDPEVVSWVYTLDTSEEISALGAIVKWQSGELCL
;
A
#
# COMPACT_ATOMS: atom_id res chain seq x y z
N MET A 1 -10.15 11.93 -24.09
CA MET A 1 -9.82 10.86 -25.06
C MET A 1 -8.88 9.94 -24.34
N ALA A 2 -9.30 8.69 -24.14
CA ALA A 2 -8.57 7.74 -23.31
C ALA A 2 -7.18 7.48 -23.91
N THR A 3 -6.15 7.57 -23.06
CA THR A 3 -4.75 7.36 -23.45
C THR A 3 -4.22 6.13 -22.75
N HIS A 4 -3.67 5.19 -23.50
CA HIS A 4 -2.93 4.06 -22.92
C HIS A 4 -1.56 4.54 -22.44
N LEU A 5 -1.16 4.09 -21.25
CA LEU A 5 0.09 4.47 -20.61
C LEU A 5 1.03 3.26 -20.55
N THR A 6 2.30 3.47 -20.84
CA THR A 6 3.36 2.55 -20.42
C THR A 6 3.54 2.59 -18.90
N PHE A 7 4.25 1.61 -18.31
CA PHE A 7 4.47 1.59 -16.86
C PHE A 7 5.16 2.87 -16.32
N PRO A 8 6.23 3.41 -16.97
CA PRO A 8 6.82 4.68 -16.53
C PRO A 8 5.83 5.86 -16.63
N GLU A 9 5.02 5.92 -17.69
CA GLU A 9 4.01 6.97 -17.86
C GLU A 9 2.88 6.87 -16.83
N LEU A 10 2.48 5.64 -16.47
CA LEU A 10 1.56 5.38 -15.37
C LEU A 10 2.09 5.98 -14.07
N LEU A 11 3.34 5.66 -13.69
CA LEU A 11 3.93 6.18 -12.46
C LEU A 11 4.03 7.71 -12.47
N ALA A 12 4.48 8.30 -13.58
CA ALA A 12 4.56 9.76 -13.73
C ALA A 12 3.19 10.44 -13.68
N THR A 13 2.16 9.80 -14.24
CA THR A 13 0.78 10.32 -14.21
C THR A 13 0.19 10.22 -12.80
N ALA A 14 0.38 9.09 -12.13
CA ALA A 14 -0.05 8.89 -10.75
C ALA A 14 0.62 9.88 -9.79
N GLU A 15 1.92 10.17 -9.98
CA GLU A 15 2.63 11.18 -9.20
C GLU A 15 2.06 12.59 -9.38
N LYS A 16 1.69 12.97 -10.60
CA LYS A 16 1.06 14.28 -10.86
C LYS A 16 -0.30 14.43 -10.19
N LEU A 17 -1.11 13.36 -10.19
CA LEU A 17 -2.48 13.39 -9.66
C LEU A 17 -2.52 13.23 -8.13
N PHE A 18 -1.71 12.35 -7.58
CA PHE A 18 -1.83 11.88 -6.20
C PHE A 18 -0.59 12.18 -5.36
N GLY A 19 0.41 12.86 -5.93
CA GLY A 19 1.68 13.14 -5.30
C GLY A 19 2.66 11.97 -5.36
N ARG A 20 3.91 12.23 -4.96
CA ARG A 20 5.03 11.29 -5.08
C ARG A 20 4.82 9.96 -4.33
N ASN A 21 4.18 9.99 -3.17
CA ASN A 21 3.90 8.80 -2.36
C ASN A 21 2.43 8.38 -2.53
N ASN A 22 2.10 7.83 -3.69
CA ASN A 22 0.75 7.42 -4.02
C ASN A 22 0.60 5.90 -4.08
N TYR A 23 -0.64 5.42 -3.93
CA TYR A 23 -0.97 4.00 -3.89
C TYR A 23 -0.46 3.21 -5.11
N VAL A 24 -0.50 3.79 -6.32
CA VAL A 24 -0.11 3.08 -7.56
C VAL A 24 1.32 2.56 -7.48
N ARG A 25 2.24 3.34 -6.89
CA ARG A 25 3.65 2.92 -6.71
C ARG A 25 3.80 1.67 -5.83
N PHE A 26 2.89 1.46 -4.89
CA PHE A 26 2.93 0.30 -3.97
C PHE A 26 2.11 -0.88 -4.50
N ALA A 27 1.02 -0.59 -5.22
CA ALA A 27 0.02 -1.58 -5.61
C ALA A 27 0.45 -2.48 -6.77
N ILE A 28 1.23 -1.97 -7.72
CA ILE A 28 1.57 -2.68 -8.96
C ILE A 28 3.09 -2.70 -9.15
N ALA A 29 3.59 -3.92 -9.35
CA ALA A 29 4.95 -4.16 -9.82
C ALA A 29 5.01 -4.11 -11.36
N GLU A 30 6.11 -3.63 -11.92
CA GLU A 30 6.31 -3.54 -13.38
C GLU A 30 6.11 -4.89 -14.08
N ASN A 31 6.64 -5.97 -13.49
CA ASN A 31 6.50 -7.33 -14.04
C ASN A 31 5.07 -7.91 -13.95
N ARG A 32 4.16 -7.22 -13.27
CA ARG A 32 2.73 -7.56 -13.18
C ARG A 32 1.85 -6.60 -13.96
N PHE A 33 2.39 -5.48 -14.42
CA PHE A 33 1.66 -4.49 -15.20
C PHE A 33 1.25 -5.07 -16.56
N ALA A 34 -0.03 -4.92 -16.93
CA ALA A 34 -0.53 -5.32 -18.25
C ALA A 34 -0.94 -4.11 -19.09
N ASP A 35 -1.79 -3.24 -18.54
CA ASP A 35 -2.25 -2.02 -19.24
C ASP A 35 -2.65 -0.94 -18.23
N ALA A 36 -2.60 0.32 -18.67
CA ALA A 36 -3.20 1.44 -17.95
C ALA A 36 -3.83 2.41 -18.92
N ILE A 37 -5.03 2.89 -18.56
CA ILE A 37 -5.78 3.88 -19.33
C ILE A 37 -5.95 5.11 -18.46
N PHE A 38 -5.71 6.29 -19.03
CA PHE A 38 -5.95 7.58 -18.41
C PHE A 38 -6.95 8.42 -19.20
N ASP A 39 -7.96 8.95 -18.49
CA ASP A 39 -8.91 9.94 -19.03
C ASP A 39 -9.31 10.95 -17.92
N ASP A 40 -9.13 12.23 -18.21
CA ASP A 40 -9.50 13.40 -17.39
C ASP A 40 -8.73 13.48 -16.06
N GLU A 41 -9.06 12.61 -15.10
CA GLU A 41 -8.38 12.45 -13.80
C GLU A 41 -8.50 11.01 -13.27
N THR A 42 -8.93 10.09 -14.13
CA THR A 42 -9.13 8.69 -13.74
C THR A 42 -8.10 7.82 -14.42
N ILE A 43 -7.44 6.99 -13.62
CA ILE A 43 -6.54 5.95 -14.07
C ILE A 43 -7.22 4.62 -13.82
N TRP A 44 -7.29 3.77 -14.85
CA TRP A 44 -7.63 2.36 -14.74
C TRP A 44 -6.39 1.54 -15.04
N ILE A 45 -6.05 0.60 -14.17
CA ILE A 45 -4.85 -0.21 -14.27
C ILE A 45 -5.26 -1.67 -14.23
N THR A 46 -4.76 -2.45 -15.17
CA THR A 46 -4.97 -3.90 -15.21
C THR A 46 -3.63 -4.59 -15.02
N ASN A 47 -3.59 -5.60 -14.14
CA ASN A 47 -2.43 -6.47 -14.01
C ASN A 47 -2.59 -7.75 -14.87
N ASN A 48 -1.49 -8.47 -15.06
CA ASN A 48 -1.47 -9.73 -15.83
C ASN A 48 -2.17 -10.92 -15.12
N GLU A 49 -2.69 -10.73 -13.91
CA GLU A 49 -3.43 -11.74 -13.13
C GLU A 49 -4.97 -11.49 -13.18
N GLY A 50 -5.43 -10.52 -13.97
CA GLY A 50 -6.85 -10.20 -14.12
C GLY A 50 -7.43 -9.37 -12.98
N PHE A 51 -6.59 -8.62 -12.26
CA PHE A 51 -7.00 -7.67 -11.22
C PHE A 51 -6.95 -6.24 -11.74
N GLY A 52 -8.01 -5.48 -11.45
CA GLY A 52 -8.17 -4.08 -11.82
C GLY A 52 -7.99 -3.12 -10.65
N ILE A 53 -7.38 -1.97 -10.90
CA ILE A 53 -7.34 -0.84 -9.97
C ILE A 53 -7.87 0.37 -10.70
N ALA A 54 -8.89 1.03 -10.16
CA ALA A 54 -9.28 2.35 -10.66
C ALA A 54 -9.16 3.41 -9.58
N LEU A 55 -8.65 4.57 -9.97
CA LEU A 55 -8.46 5.73 -9.10
C LEU A 55 -8.93 6.97 -9.84
N GLY A 56 -9.79 7.77 -9.22
CA GLY A 56 -10.35 8.98 -9.82
C GLY A 56 -11.87 9.00 -9.79
N THR A 57 -12.44 10.09 -10.29
CA THR A 57 -13.88 10.38 -10.22
C THR A 57 -14.73 9.43 -11.06
N LYS A 58 -14.16 8.82 -12.10
CA LYS A 58 -14.86 7.87 -12.99
C LYS A 58 -14.54 6.41 -12.67
N ALA A 59 -13.89 6.11 -11.55
CA ALA A 59 -13.34 4.77 -11.27
C ALA A 59 -14.36 3.62 -11.44
N GLY A 60 -15.65 3.85 -11.15
CA GLY A 60 -16.71 2.85 -11.29
C GLY A 60 -17.18 2.55 -12.72
N SER A 61 -16.66 3.22 -13.76
CA SER A 61 -17.20 3.07 -15.13
C SER A 61 -16.64 1.89 -15.93
N LEU A 62 -15.55 1.23 -15.48
CA LEU A 62 -15.05 0.01 -16.13
C LEU A 62 -15.68 -1.23 -15.51
N THR A 63 -16.37 -2.04 -16.32
CA THR A 63 -17.22 -3.15 -15.86
C THR A 63 -16.69 -4.53 -16.25
N GLU A 64 -15.56 -4.63 -16.94
CA GLU A 64 -15.03 -5.90 -17.46
C GLU A 64 -14.19 -6.68 -16.44
N TRP A 65 -13.81 -6.06 -15.32
CA TRP A 65 -13.00 -6.70 -14.29
C TRP A 65 -13.83 -7.58 -13.36
N GLN A 66 -13.33 -8.80 -13.10
CA GLN A 66 -13.94 -9.71 -12.12
C GLN A 66 -13.46 -9.45 -10.69
N ARG A 67 -12.27 -8.86 -10.53
CA ARG A 67 -11.65 -8.54 -9.24
C ARG A 67 -11.01 -7.17 -9.33
N PHE A 68 -11.33 -6.27 -8.42
CA PHE A 68 -10.82 -4.90 -8.49
C PHE A 68 -10.83 -4.16 -7.15
N THR A 69 -10.07 -3.08 -7.09
CA THR A 69 -10.17 -2.04 -6.05
C THR A 69 -10.67 -0.72 -6.64
N LEU A 70 -11.52 -0.04 -5.88
CA LEU A 70 -12.09 1.27 -6.20
C LEU A 70 -11.92 2.22 -5.01
N PRO A 71 -11.91 3.55 -5.24
CA PRO A 71 -11.98 4.52 -4.16
C PRO A 71 -13.31 4.35 -3.40
N ARG A 72 -13.31 4.59 -2.10
CA ARG A 72 -14.51 4.48 -1.25
C ARG A 72 -15.69 5.33 -1.74
N THR A 73 -15.42 6.41 -2.46
CA THR A 73 -16.42 7.33 -3.03
C THR A 73 -17.00 6.85 -4.36
N ALA A 74 -16.41 5.85 -5.00
CA ALA A 74 -16.90 5.32 -6.27
C ALA A 74 -17.99 4.27 -6.03
N GLN A 75 -19.04 4.30 -6.86
CA GLN A 75 -20.05 3.26 -6.88
C GLN A 75 -19.47 2.02 -7.59
N PRO A 76 -19.44 0.84 -6.95
CA PRO A 76 -19.02 -0.38 -7.63
C PRO A 76 -20.06 -0.80 -8.69
N PRO A 77 -19.64 -1.53 -9.74
CA PRO A 77 -20.55 -2.14 -10.71
C PRO A 77 -21.66 -2.95 -10.02
N GLU A 78 -22.85 -2.99 -10.62
CA GLU A 78 -23.99 -3.76 -10.09
C GLU A 78 -23.63 -5.25 -9.92
N GLY A 79 -24.06 -5.86 -8.82
CA GLY A 79 -23.76 -7.27 -8.50
C GLY A 79 -22.38 -7.53 -7.90
N SER A 80 -21.55 -6.49 -7.71
CA SER A 80 -20.25 -6.63 -7.07
C SER A 80 -20.36 -7.07 -5.60
N LEU A 81 -19.51 -8.00 -5.18
CA LEU A 81 -19.35 -8.39 -3.78
C LEU A 81 -18.14 -7.67 -3.17
N ILE A 82 -18.38 -6.83 -2.16
CA ILE A 82 -17.31 -6.11 -1.44
C ILE A 82 -16.61 -7.08 -0.50
N ARG A 83 -15.30 -7.29 -0.71
CA ARG A 83 -14.44 -8.11 0.16
C ARG A 83 -13.29 -7.26 0.71
N GLY A 84 -13.49 -6.75 1.93
CA GLY A 84 -12.52 -5.93 2.63
C GLY A 84 -12.62 -4.44 2.27
N THR A 85 -12.17 -3.62 3.22
CA THR A 85 -12.00 -2.17 3.05
C THR A 85 -10.73 -1.79 3.77
N TRP A 86 -9.92 -0.97 3.13
CA TRP A 86 -8.65 -0.55 3.70
C TRP A 86 -8.42 0.91 3.31
N ASN A 87 -7.64 1.62 4.11
CA ASN A 87 -7.28 3.00 3.84
C ASN A 87 -5.79 3.04 3.55
N PHE A 88 -5.41 3.69 2.44
CA PHE A 88 -4.01 3.94 2.12
C PHE A 88 -3.61 5.32 2.65
N TYR A 89 -2.55 5.36 3.44
CA TYR A 89 -1.89 6.59 3.83
C TYR A 89 -0.41 6.45 3.51
N ALA A 90 0.17 7.45 2.88
CA ALA A 90 1.61 7.52 2.72
C ALA A 90 2.06 8.96 2.90
N ALA A 91 3.07 9.14 3.74
CA ALA A 91 3.73 10.41 3.97
C ALA A 91 5.23 10.20 3.76
N ALA A 92 5.90 11.20 3.19
CA ALA A 92 7.35 11.20 3.22
C ALA A 92 7.79 11.38 4.68
N LEU A 93 8.57 10.44 5.19
CA LEU A 93 9.24 10.64 6.47
C LEU A 93 10.24 11.79 6.29
N LEU A 94 9.92 12.97 6.83
CA LEU A 94 10.93 13.99 7.04
C LEU A 94 11.92 13.41 8.04
N PRO A 95 13.24 13.58 7.86
CA PRO A 95 14.21 13.21 8.89
C PRO A 95 13.98 14.12 10.10
N THR A 96 13.05 13.73 10.95
CA THR A 96 12.90 14.31 12.28
C THR A 96 14.13 13.89 13.07
N ARG A 97 14.76 14.84 13.77
CA ARG A 97 15.82 14.58 14.75
C ARG A 97 15.27 13.85 15.99
N VAL A 98 14.40 12.86 15.79
CA VAL A 98 14.16 11.85 16.81
C VAL A 98 15.39 10.98 16.70
N SER A 99 16.24 11.01 17.73
CA SER A 99 17.25 9.98 17.91
C SER A 99 16.56 8.65 17.71
N THR A 100 16.83 7.97 16.61
CA THR A 100 16.44 6.58 16.42
C THR A 100 17.08 5.85 17.58
N THR A 101 16.31 5.62 18.64
CA THR A 101 16.75 4.88 19.81
C THR A 101 16.95 3.46 19.36
N ALA A 102 18.18 3.17 18.96
CA ALA A 102 18.74 1.89 18.59
C ALA A 102 17.84 0.96 17.75
N ILE A 103 18.29 0.64 16.54
CA ILE A 103 17.91 -0.61 15.85
C ILE A 103 18.55 -1.78 16.60
N THR A 104 18.22 -1.95 17.89
CA THR A 104 18.56 -3.18 18.61
C THR A 104 17.54 -4.20 18.16
N PRO A 105 17.96 -5.34 17.60
CA PRO A 105 17.02 -6.40 17.23
C PRO A 105 16.21 -6.80 18.46
N LEU A 106 14.89 -6.65 18.39
CA LEU A 106 14.00 -7.26 19.38
C LEU A 106 13.90 -8.76 19.08
N PRO A 107 13.86 -9.63 20.10
CA PRO A 107 13.52 -11.02 19.93
C PRO A 107 12.13 -11.19 19.30
N ASP A 108 12.00 -12.12 18.36
CA ASP A 108 10.74 -12.43 17.68
C ASP A 108 9.61 -12.75 18.66
N GLU A 109 9.91 -13.40 19.79
CA GLU A 109 8.92 -13.70 20.84
C GLU A 109 8.32 -12.42 21.45
N LEU A 110 9.13 -11.37 21.68
CA LEU A 110 8.62 -10.09 22.19
C LEU A 110 7.73 -9.40 21.17
N ILE A 111 8.12 -9.42 19.90
CA ILE A 111 7.34 -8.83 18.80
C ILE A 111 6.01 -9.58 18.65
N ALA A 112 6.04 -10.91 18.62
CA ALA A 112 4.85 -11.76 18.51
C ALA A 112 3.88 -11.52 19.68
N ASN A 113 4.38 -11.44 20.91
CA ASN A 113 3.57 -11.15 22.09
C ASN A 113 2.96 -9.74 22.04
N PHE A 114 3.72 -8.74 21.60
CA PHE A 114 3.23 -7.37 21.44
C PHE A 114 2.11 -7.30 20.40
N LEU A 115 2.29 -7.93 19.23
CA LEU A 115 1.27 -8.00 18.18
C LEU A 115 0.03 -8.76 18.64
N ALA A 116 0.17 -9.91 19.31
CA ALA A 116 -0.96 -10.67 19.82
C ALA A 116 -1.82 -9.85 20.81
N LEU A 117 -1.19 -8.98 21.60
CA LEU A 117 -1.88 -8.13 22.57
C LEU A 117 -2.54 -6.90 21.91
N HIS A 118 -1.87 -6.25 20.96
CA HIS A 118 -2.28 -4.92 20.45
C HIS A 118 -2.86 -4.92 19.03
N SER A 119 -2.52 -5.92 18.22
CA SER A 119 -2.96 -6.06 16.82
C SER A 119 -3.02 -7.54 16.42
N PRO A 120 -3.94 -8.34 16.99
CA PRO A 120 -4.02 -9.79 16.75
C PRO A 120 -4.27 -10.16 15.28
N ASP A 121 -4.87 -9.24 14.52
CA ASP A 121 -5.11 -9.38 13.08
C ASP A 121 -4.03 -8.68 12.23
N ALA A 122 -2.82 -8.51 12.79
CA ALA A 122 -1.69 -7.93 12.05
C ALA A 122 -1.44 -8.69 10.75
N SER A 123 -1.22 -7.94 9.67
CA SER A 123 -0.96 -8.52 8.35
C SER A 123 0.45 -9.11 8.20
N VAL A 124 1.32 -8.90 9.20
CA VAL A 124 2.69 -9.38 9.22
C VAL A 124 3.07 -9.84 10.64
N ALA A 125 3.97 -10.82 10.71
CA ALA A 125 4.51 -11.43 11.90
C ALA A 125 6.04 -11.60 11.79
N PRO A 126 6.73 -11.87 12.91
CA PRO A 126 8.15 -12.21 12.87
C PRO A 126 8.43 -13.41 11.95
N GLY A 127 9.44 -13.27 11.09
CA GLY A 127 9.84 -14.29 10.12
C GLY A 127 9.17 -14.18 8.76
N ASP A 128 8.17 -13.32 8.59
CA ASP A 128 7.55 -13.09 7.28
C ASP A 128 8.56 -12.51 6.27
N PRO A 129 8.64 -13.07 5.05
CA PRO A 129 9.69 -12.74 4.08
C PRO A 129 9.63 -11.31 3.55
N GLU A 130 8.47 -10.65 3.62
CA GLU A 130 8.30 -9.24 3.28
C GLU A 130 8.85 -8.29 4.37
N VAL A 131 9.04 -8.76 5.60
CA VAL A 131 9.52 -7.92 6.71
C VAL A 131 11.03 -7.74 6.59
N VAL A 132 11.45 -6.51 6.31
CA VAL A 132 12.87 -6.12 6.21
C VAL A 132 13.45 -5.84 7.60
N SER A 133 12.67 -5.17 8.46
CA SER A 133 13.11 -4.82 9.81
C SER A 133 11.93 -4.45 10.69
N TRP A 134 12.12 -4.55 12.01
CA TRP A 134 11.20 -4.04 13.01
C TRP A 134 11.78 -2.77 13.64
N VAL A 135 10.94 -1.77 13.83
CA VAL A 135 11.27 -0.54 14.55
C VAL A 135 10.32 -0.38 15.73
N TYR A 136 10.81 0.21 16.81
CA TYR A 136 10.01 0.42 18.01
C TYR A 136 10.38 1.73 18.69
N THR A 137 9.49 2.21 19.54
CA THR A 137 9.77 3.30 20.49
C THR A 137 9.60 2.80 21.91
N LEU A 138 10.39 3.34 22.83
CA LEU A 138 10.25 3.09 24.26
C LEU A 138 9.53 4.27 24.93
N ASP A 139 8.75 3.99 25.96
CA ASP A 139 8.22 5.02 26.85
C ASP A 139 9.25 5.43 27.92
N THR A 140 8.81 6.26 28.88
CA THR A 140 9.65 6.71 30.00
C THR A 140 10.02 5.60 30.99
N SER A 141 9.36 4.45 30.92
CA SER A 141 9.59 3.27 31.75
C SER A 141 10.48 2.24 31.05
N GLU A 142 11.02 2.57 29.87
CA GLU A 142 11.76 1.65 28.99
C GLU A 142 10.91 0.48 28.45
N GLU A 143 9.58 0.60 28.46
CA GLU A 143 8.67 -0.38 27.85
C GLU A 143 8.35 0.00 26.39
N ILE A 144 8.07 -1.01 25.55
CA ILE A 144 7.71 -0.78 24.14
C ILE A 144 6.36 -0.05 24.08
N SER A 145 6.36 1.18 23.55
CA SER A 145 5.16 2.01 23.39
C SER A 145 4.57 1.95 21.99
N ALA A 146 5.40 1.68 20.98
CA ALA A 146 4.96 1.47 19.61
C ALA A 146 5.90 0.49 18.90
N LEU A 147 5.32 -0.23 17.94
CA LEU A 147 6.01 -1.21 17.10
C LEU A 147 5.57 -0.97 15.65
N GLY A 148 6.52 -0.97 14.72
CA GLY A 148 6.27 -0.88 13.29
C GLY A 148 7.14 -1.86 12.50
N ALA A 149 6.62 -2.36 11.40
CA ALA A 149 7.32 -3.27 10.50
C ALA A 149 7.69 -2.52 9.22
N ILE A 150 8.99 -2.46 8.91
CA ILE A 150 9.43 -2.05 7.59
C ILE A 150 9.24 -3.24 6.66
N VAL A 151 8.32 -3.13 5.70
CA VAL A 151 7.97 -4.19 4.75
C VAL A 151 8.33 -3.81 3.32
N LYS A 152 8.71 -4.81 2.53
CA LYS A 152 8.92 -4.68 1.08
C LYS A 152 7.70 -5.14 0.32
N TRP A 153 7.06 -4.20 -0.37
CA TRP A 153 5.90 -4.50 -1.23
C TRP A 153 6.33 -5.26 -2.48
N GLN A 154 5.37 -5.92 -3.14
CA GLN A 154 5.62 -6.60 -4.40
C GLN A 154 6.17 -5.67 -5.49
N SER A 155 5.85 -4.38 -5.43
CA SER A 155 6.42 -3.36 -6.32
C SER A 155 7.91 -3.10 -6.07
N GLY A 156 8.46 -3.56 -4.95
CA GLY A 156 9.82 -3.31 -4.50
C GLY A 156 9.94 -2.09 -3.57
N GLU A 157 8.87 -1.31 -3.40
CA GLU A 157 8.84 -0.17 -2.48
C GLU A 157 8.90 -0.62 -1.00
N LEU A 158 9.54 0.20 -0.17
CA LEU A 158 9.59 0.01 1.28
C LEU A 158 8.53 0.89 1.96
N CYS A 159 7.83 0.33 2.94
CA CYS A 159 6.83 1.03 3.75
C CYS A 159 7.01 0.65 5.22
N LEU A 160 6.67 1.56 6.13
CA LEU A 160 6.63 1.35 7.58
C LEU A 160 5.17 1.39 8.06
#